data_AF-A0A081KCM2-F1
#
_entry.id   AF-A0A081KCM2-F1
#
_cell.length_a   1.000
_cell.length_b   1.000
_cell.length_c   1.000
_cell.angle_alpha   90.00
_cell.angle_beta   90.00
_cell.angle_gamma   90.00
#
_symmetry.space_group_name_H-M   'P 1'
#
loop_
_entity.id
_entity.type
_entity.pdbx_description
1 polymer ?
#
loop_
_entity_poly.entity_id
_entity_poly.type
_entity_poly.pdbx_seq_one_letter_code
_entity_poly.pdbx_strand_id
1 'polypeptide(L)'
;MAVAQNCSNPIGIWKTSSGARLDIREINPDTGQIVVSFKSPENLFQDGPHMGTGYLGNASLPATSGSELPASTLSFTVKWPDQSISSWNGYCELKKEVPTITSLWLWVRPDVNKFIEHFNTGHTIFTPYRENRGKEPSPSPGK
;
A
#
# COMPACT_ATOMS: atom_id res chain seq x y z
N MET A 1 -7.78 -20.54 -5.36
CA MET A 1 -6.33 -20.39 -5.07
C MET A 1 -6.07 -18.90 -4.86
N ALA A 2 -5.52 -18.48 -3.72
CA ALA A 2 -5.18 -17.07 -3.52
C ALA A 2 -3.97 -16.72 -4.37
N VAL A 3 -4.09 -15.72 -5.24
CA VAL A 3 -2.96 -15.24 -6.06
C VAL A 3 -1.97 -14.56 -5.11
N ALA A 4 -0.70 -14.95 -5.16
CA ALA A 4 0.34 -14.28 -4.39
C ALA A 4 0.54 -12.84 -4.92
N GLN A 5 0.47 -11.86 -4.03
CA GLN A 5 0.69 -10.44 -4.33
C GLN A 5 2.00 -10.25 -5.11
N ASN A 6 1.92 -9.51 -6.21
CA ASN A 6 3.07 -9.16 -7.03
C ASN A 6 2.84 -7.82 -7.73
N CYS A 7 3.83 -7.32 -8.48
CA CYS A 7 3.74 -6.00 -9.10
C CYS A 7 2.78 -5.91 -10.29
N SER A 8 2.33 -7.04 -10.85
CA SER A 8 1.31 -7.08 -11.91
C SER A 8 -0.11 -7.31 -11.35
N ASN A 9 -0.22 -7.91 -10.17
CA ASN A 9 -1.47 -8.05 -9.43
C ASN A 9 -1.22 -7.78 -7.94
N PRO A 10 -1.33 -6.51 -7.51
CA PRO A 10 -1.00 -6.13 -6.15
C PRO A 10 -2.15 -6.30 -5.14
N ILE A 11 -3.28 -6.89 -5.54
CA ILE A 11 -4.43 -7.14 -4.64
C ILE A 11 -3.96 -7.95 -3.42
N GLY A 12 -4.24 -7.43 -2.22
CA GLY A 12 -3.91 -8.04 -0.95
C GLY A 12 -3.26 -7.07 0.04
N ILE A 13 -2.76 -7.63 1.14
CA ILE A 13 -2.26 -6.88 2.29
C ILE A 13 -0.75 -6.66 2.18
N TRP A 14 -0.32 -5.42 2.23
CA TRP A 14 1.06 -5.00 2.27
C TRP A 14 1.37 -4.35 3.62
N LYS A 15 2.56 -4.61 4.17
CA LYS A 15 3.00 -4.08 5.46
C LYS A 15 4.31 -3.29 5.33
N THR A 16 4.51 -2.40 6.27
CA THR A 16 5.77 -1.67 6.47
C THR A 16 6.51 -2.20 7.69
N SER A 17 7.80 -1.88 7.82
CA SER A 17 8.58 -2.15 9.04
C SER A 17 8.10 -1.33 10.25
N SER A 18 7.46 -0.18 10.00
CA SER A 18 6.88 0.69 11.03
C SER A 18 5.49 0.23 11.51
N GLY A 19 4.94 -0.84 10.97
CA GLY A 19 3.64 -1.40 11.38
C GLY A 19 2.42 -0.83 10.65
N ALA A 20 2.60 0.01 9.63
CA ALA A 20 1.50 0.40 8.74
C ALA A 20 1.05 -0.77 7.86
N ARG A 21 -0.22 -0.79 7.49
CA ARG A 21 -0.85 -1.83 6.66
C ARG A 21 -1.67 -1.20 5.53
N LEU A 22 -1.36 -1.56 4.30
CA LEU A 22 -2.10 -1.21 3.09
C LEU A 22 -2.79 -2.45 2.55
N ASP A 23 -4.11 -2.46 2.50
CA ASP A 23 -4.90 -3.53 1.90
C ASP A 23 -5.49 -3.03 0.57
N ILE A 24 -4.94 -3.50 -0.56
CA ILE A 24 -5.44 -3.20 -1.90
C ILE A 24 -6.54 -4.21 -2.19
N ARG A 25 -7.80 -3.75 -2.18
CA ARG A 25 -8.98 -4.63 -2.18
C ARG A 25 -9.49 -4.91 -3.58
N GLU A 26 -9.57 -3.87 -4.39
CA GLU A 26 -10.18 -3.91 -5.70
C GLU A 26 -9.32 -3.16 -6.70
N ILE A 27 -9.30 -3.65 -7.94
CA ILE A 27 -8.69 -3.00 -9.09
C ILE A 27 -9.72 -3.06 -10.22
N ASN A 28 -10.05 -1.92 -10.81
CA ASN A 28 -10.72 -1.86 -12.09
C ASN A 28 -9.67 -2.13 -13.19
N PRO A 29 -9.75 -3.25 -13.93
CA PRO A 29 -8.73 -3.62 -14.91
C PRO A 29 -8.68 -2.69 -16.13
N ASP A 30 -9.77 -1.99 -16.43
CA ASP A 30 -9.88 -1.12 -17.60
C ASP A 30 -9.32 0.27 -17.33
N THR A 31 -9.46 0.78 -16.10
CA THR A 31 -9.03 2.13 -15.71
C THR A 31 -7.79 2.14 -14.82
N GLY A 32 -7.42 1.00 -14.26
CA GLY A 32 -6.38 0.90 -13.22
C GLY A 32 -6.81 1.49 -11.87
N GLN A 33 -8.07 1.94 -11.71
CA GLN A 33 -8.55 2.51 -10.45
C GLN A 33 -8.50 1.46 -9.34
N ILE A 34 -8.04 1.85 -8.15
CA ILE A 34 -7.97 0.97 -6.99
C ILE A 34 -8.77 1.50 -5.81
N VAL A 35 -9.28 0.56 -5.01
CA VAL A 35 -9.85 0.82 -3.69
C VAL A 35 -8.92 0.21 -2.64
N VAL A 36 -8.56 1.01 -1.64
CA VAL A 36 -7.61 0.59 -0.60
C VAL A 36 -8.19 0.81 0.79
N SER A 37 -7.75 -0.01 1.74
CA SER A 37 -7.95 0.19 3.17
C SER A 37 -6.59 0.34 3.84
N PHE A 38 -6.34 1.47 4.49
CA PHE A 38 -5.05 1.81 5.06
C PHE A 38 -5.14 1.95 6.58
N LYS A 39 -4.29 1.22 7.31
CA LYS A 39 -4.07 1.39 8.73
C LYS A 39 -2.70 2.03 8.94
N SER A 40 -2.68 3.17 9.63
CA SER A 40 -1.43 3.82 10.00
C SER A 40 -0.70 3.04 11.12
N PRO A 41 0.59 3.31 11.37
CA PRO A 41 1.27 2.85 12.58
C PRO A 41 0.50 3.27 13.85
N GLU A 42 0.53 2.43 14.89
CA GLU A 42 -0.29 2.62 16.11
C GLU A 42 -0.01 3.92 16.87
N ASN A 43 1.08 4.62 16.57
CA ASN A 43 1.49 5.86 17.21
C ASN A 43 1.13 7.14 16.42
N LEU A 44 0.47 7.04 15.25
CA LEU A 44 0.15 8.21 14.42
C LEU A 44 -1.36 8.46 14.33
N PHE A 45 -2.11 7.54 13.72
CA PHE A 45 -3.57 7.61 13.59
C PHE A 45 -4.16 6.29 14.09
N GLN A 46 -4.71 6.31 15.30
CA GLN A 46 -5.18 5.11 16.01
C GLN A 46 -6.56 4.65 15.55
N ASP A 47 -7.39 5.59 15.13
CA ASP A 47 -8.66 5.29 14.49
C ASP A 47 -8.33 4.74 13.10
N GLY A 48 -8.78 3.55 12.75
CA GLY A 48 -8.45 2.92 11.46
C GLY A 48 -8.68 1.42 11.44
N PRO A 49 -8.73 0.80 10.24
CA PRO A 49 -8.27 1.33 8.95
C PRO A 49 -9.23 2.32 8.29
N HIS A 50 -8.70 3.19 7.43
CA HIS A 50 -9.46 4.15 6.63
C HIS A 50 -9.49 3.76 5.17
N MET A 51 -10.62 4.04 4.51
CA MET A 51 -10.77 3.81 3.08
C MET A 51 -10.07 4.90 2.27
N GLY A 52 -9.52 4.49 1.14
CA GLY A 52 -8.85 5.34 0.17
C GLY A 52 -9.10 4.87 -1.24
N THR A 53 -8.72 5.71 -2.20
CA THR A 53 -8.83 5.42 -3.63
C THR A 53 -7.57 5.85 -4.35
N GLY A 54 -7.30 5.25 -5.49
CA GLY A 54 -6.09 5.52 -6.24
C GLY A 54 -6.08 4.95 -7.63
N TYR A 55 -4.90 4.83 -8.21
CA TYR A 55 -4.66 4.22 -9.50
C TYR A 55 -3.38 3.39 -9.52
N LEU A 56 -3.39 2.36 -10.35
CA LEU A 56 -2.23 1.60 -10.78
C LEU A 56 -1.91 1.95 -12.23
N GLY A 57 -0.63 2.17 -12.50
CA GLY A 57 -0.10 2.20 -13.86
C GLY A 57 0.69 0.93 -14.12
N ASN A 58 0.28 0.14 -15.10
CA ASN A 58 1.06 -1.01 -15.52
C ASN A 58 2.24 -0.55 -16.37
N ALA A 59 3.40 -1.17 -16.15
CA ALA A 59 4.53 -0.99 -17.06
C ALA A 59 4.15 -1.50 -18.46
N SER A 60 4.38 -0.69 -19.49
CA SER A 60 4.34 -1.17 -20.87
C SER A 60 5.49 -2.15 -21.07
N LEU A 61 5.18 -3.35 -21.57
CA LEU A 61 6.19 -4.33 -21.98
C LEU A 61 6.43 -4.22 -23.49
N PRO A 62 7.70 -4.28 -23.95
CA PRO A 62 8.92 -4.40 -23.15
C PRO A 62 9.32 -3.08 -22.46
N ALA A 63 10.06 -3.17 -21.35
CA ALA A 63 10.63 -1.98 -20.72
C ALA A 63 11.50 -1.19 -21.72
N THR A 64 11.47 0.14 -21.63
CA THR A 64 12.29 1.02 -22.47
C THR A 64 13.76 0.64 -22.36
N SER A 65 14.48 0.56 -23.48
CA SER A 65 15.91 0.24 -23.51
C SER A 65 16.70 1.08 -22.51
N GLY A 66 17.45 0.43 -21.61
CA GLY A 66 18.22 1.08 -20.54
C GLY A 66 17.47 1.27 -19.21
N SER A 67 16.21 0.84 -19.10
CA SER A 67 15.47 0.86 -17.81
C SER A 67 15.85 -0.33 -16.93
N GLU A 68 15.97 -0.07 -15.62
CA GLU A 68 16.12 -1.11 -14.59
C GLU A 68 14.78 -1.84 -14.39
N LEU A 69 14.47 -2.77 -15.30
CA LEU A 69 13.26 -3.60 -15.31
C LEU A 69 11.92 -2.80 -15.38
N PRO A 70 10.85 -3.40 -15.91
CA PRO A 70 9.53 -2.76 -15.90
C PRO A 70 8.99 -2.72 -14.45
N ALA A 71 8.59 -1.52 -13.98
CA ALA A 71 7.98 -1.31 -12.68
C ALA A 71 6.57 -0.73 -12.83
N SER A 72 5.58 -1.33 -12.16
CA SER A 72 4.22 -0.79 -12.13
C SER A 72 4.16 0.38 -11.15
N THR A 73 3.50 1.48 -11.52
CA THR A 73 3.28 2.62 -10.62
C THR A 73 2.03 2.43 -9.78
N LEU A 74 2.03 3.03 -8.59
CA LEU A 74 0.91 3.03 -7.67
C LEU A 74 0.77 4.43 -7.05
N SER A 75 -0.45 4.93 -7.03
CA SER A 75 -0.82 6.13 -6.30
C SER A 75 -2.14 5.90 -5.57
N PHE A 76 -2.27 6.38 -4.33
CA PHE A 76 -3.55 6.39 -3.62
C PHE A 76 -3.61 7.50 -2.58
N THR A 77 -4.83 7.85 -2.19
CA THR A 77 -5.11 8.86 -1.17
C THR A 77 -6.00 8.31 -0.06
N VAL A 78 -5.81 8.81 1.15
CA VAL A 78 -6.60 8.51 2.34
C VAL A 78 -6.98 9.83 2.99
N LYS A 79 -8.27 10.00 3.31
CA LYS A 79 -8.77 11.11 4.12
C LYS A 79 -8.91 10.64 5.57
N TRP A 80 -8.37 11.42 6.50
CA TRP A 80 -8.38 11.14 7.92
C TRP A 80 -9.58 11.81 8.64
N PRO A 81 -9.95 11.38 9.86
CA PRO A 81 -11.07 11.96 10.61
C PRO A 81 -10.90 13.46 10.89
N ASP A 82 -9.66 13.90 11.13
CA ASP A 82 -9.27 15.31 11.35
C ASP A 82 -9.31 16.16 10.06
N GLN A 83 -9.92 15.64 8.99
CA GLN A 83 -10.01 16.24 7.66
C GLN A 83 -8.68 16.39 6.91
N SER A 84 -7.56 15.97 7.49
CA SER A 84 -6.29 15.93 6.77
C SER A 84 -6.30 14.83 5.70
N ILE A 85 -5.39 14.94 4.74
CA ILE A 85 -5.30 13.99 3.61
C ILE A 85 -3.86 13.53 3.47
N SER A 86 -3.66 12.21 3.36
CA SER A 86 -2.39 11.64 2.94
C SER A 86 -2.49 11.05 1.54
N SER A 87 -1.45 11.23 0.75
CA SER A 87 -1.28 10.58 -0.54
C SER A 87 0.06 9.86 -0.60
N TRP A 88 0.08 8.71 -1.28
CA TRP A 88 1.29 7.96 -1.58
C TRP A 88 1.43 7.90 -3.09
N ASN A 89 2.65 8.08 -3.57
CA ASN A 89 3.01 7.93 -4.98
C ASN A 89 4.30 7.12 -5.05
N GLY A 90 4.30 6.06 -5.85
CA GLY A 90 5.42 5.13 -5.88
C GLY A 90 5.35 4.14 -7.02
N TYR A 91 6.19 3.12 -6.90
CA TYR A 91 6.31 2.05 -7.86
C TYR A 91 6.57 0.71 -7.17
N CYS A 92 6.20 -0.37 -7.84
CA CYS A 92 6.43 -1.74 -7.43
C CYS A 92 7.51 -2.35 -8.33
N GLU A 93 8.52 -2.94 -7.69
CA GLU A 93 9.58 -3.70 -8.36
C GLU A 93 9.88 -5.00 -7.59
N LEU A 94 10.59 -5.92 -8.24
CA LEU A 94 11.09 -7.13 -7.58
C LEU A 94 12.47 -6.87 -6.98
N LYS A 95 12.56 -6.72 -5.66
CA LYS A 95 13.85 -6.64 -4.94
C LYS A 95 14.22 -8.01 -4.40
N LYS A 96 15.27 -8.62 -4.97
CA LYS A 96 15.71 -9.97 -4.58
C LYS A 96 14.53 -10.96 -4.57
N GLU A 97 13.75 -10.95 -5.64
CA GLU A 97 12.54 -11.76 -5.85
C GLU A 97 11.34 -11.44 -4.93
N VAL A 98 11.44 -10.43 -4.07
CA VAL A 98 10.32 -9.96 -3.24
C VAL A 98 9.67 -8.73 -3.88
N PRO A 99 8.38 -8.80 -4.27
CA PRO A 99 7.63 -7.63 -4.70
C PRO A 99 7.68 -6.56 -3.62
N THR A 100 8.09 -5.35 -3.98
CA THR A 100 8.30 -4.26 -3.03
C THR A 100 7.76 -2.97 -3.61
N ILE A 101 6.84 -2.33 -2.89
CA ILE A 101 6.34 -1.01 -3.25
C ILE A 101 7.18 0.04 -2.52
N THR A 102 7.92 0.84 -3.25
CA THR A 102 8.63 2.02 -2.71
C THR A 102 7.82 3.26 -3.05
N SER A 103 7.48 4.07 -2.05
CA SER A 103 6.63 5.25 -2.23
C SER A 103 7.15 6.44 -1.45
N LEU A 104 6.87 7.63 -1.98
CA LEU A 104 6.87 8.88 -1.23
C LEU A 104 5.45 9.17 -0.79
N TRP A 105 5.32 9.82 0.37
CA TRP A 105 4.03 10.29 0.85
C TRP A 105 4.03 11.77 1.17
N LEU A 106 2.85 12.38 1.01
CA LEU A 106 2.56 13.74 1.42
C LEU A 106 1.34 13.71 2.32
N TRP A 107 1.42 14.35 3.49
CA TRP A 107 0.32 14.55 4.42
C TRP A 107 0.02 16.04 4.52
N VAL A 108 -1.19 16.42 4.13
CA VAL A 108 -1.67 17.80 4.09
C VAL A 108 -2.67 18.01 5.23
N ARG A 109 -2.35 18.95 6.13
CA ARG A 109 -3.17 19.27 7.32
C ARG A 109 -3.98 20.55 7.11
N PRO A 110 -5.26 20.60 7.48
CA PRO A 110 -6.07 21.81 7.31
C PRO A 110 -5.77 22.88 8.37
N ASP A 111 -5.51 22.47 9.62
CA ASP A 111 -5.55 23.36 10.78
C ASP A 111 -4.14 23.81 11.23
N VAL A 112 -3.46 24.59 10.40
CA VAL A 112 -2.16 25.19 10.71
C VAL A 112 -2.04 26.61 10.15
N ASN A 113 -1.14 27.42 10.70
CA ASN A 113 -1.09 28.86 10.43
C ASN A 113 -0.11 29.27 9.32
N LYS A 114 0.88 28.43 9.00
CA LYS A 114 1.90 28.73 7.99
C LYS A 114 1.84 27.75 6.84
N PHE A 115 2.02 28.25 5.62
CA PHE A 115 1.94 27.45 4.39
C PHE A 115 2.79 26.16 4.47
N ILE A 116 4.02 26.25 4.98
CA ILE A 116 4.93 25.11 5.07
C ILE A 116 4.50 24.08 6.12
N GLU A 117 3.82 24.52 7.18
CA GLU A 117 3.33 23.64 8.24
C GLU A 117 2.17 22.77 7.73
N HIS A 118 1.53 23.10 6.61
CA HIS A 118 0.48 22.25 6.03
C HIS A 118 1.05 20.92 5.54
N PHE A 119 2.34 20.84 5.20
CA PHE A 119 2.93 19.72 4.49
C PHE A 119 3.89 18.94 5.38
N ASN A 120 3.59 17.66 5.59
CA ASN A 120 4.54 16.67 6.07
C ASN A 120 4.82 15.67 4.96
N THR A 121 6.06 15.22 4.81
CA THR A 121 6.43 14.25 3.77
C THR A 121 7.45 13.24 4.28
N GLY A 122 7.54 12.11 3.58
CA GLY A 122 8.52 11.07 3.83
C GLY A 122 8.42 9.97 2.79
N HIS A 123 8.96 8.81 3.12
CA HIS A 123 8.87 7.62 2.28
C HIS A 123 8.26 6.45 3.05
N THR A 124 7.80 5.45 2.32
CA THR A 124 7.30 4.20 2.87
C THR A 124 7.61 3.06 1.92
N ILE A 125 8.11 1.96 2.50
CA ILE A 125 8.38 0.71 1.79
C ILE A 125 7.36 -0.31 2.26
N PHE A 126 6.56 -0.83 1.32
CA PHE A 126 5.62 -1.90 1.59
C PHE A 126 6.11 -3.22 1.01
N THR A 127 5.90 -4.29 1.77
CA THR A 127 6.16 -5.67 1.36
C THR A 127 4.92 -6.54 1.56
N PRO A 128 4.71 -7.60 0.76
CA PRO A 128 3.57 -8.49 0.91
C PRO A 128 3.49 -9.06 2.32
N TYR A 129 2.31 -8.99 2.91
CA TYR A 129 2.00 -9.68 4.15
C TYR A 129 1.40 -11.04 3.79
N ARG A 130 2.20 -12.10 3.93
CA ARG A 130 1.68 -13.46 3.94
C ARG A 130 1.11 -13.73 5.33
N GLU A 131 -0.20 -13.74 5.45
CA GLU A 131 -0.83 -14.32 6.62
C GLU A 131 -0.47 -15.82 6.61
N ASN A 132 0.41 -16.22 7.52
CA ASN A 132 0.58 -17.63 7.81
C ASN A 132 -0.78 -18.08 8.35
N ARG A 133 -1.61 -18.74 7.53
CA ARG A 133 -2.70 -19.55 8.06
C ARG A 133 -2.04 -20.64 8.89
N GLY A 134 -1.83 -20.34 10.17
CA GLY A 134 -1.40 -21.31 11.15
C GLY A 134 -2.39 -22.46 11.11
N LYS A 135 -1.85 -23.67 11.02
CA LYS A 135 -2.57 -24.91 11.27
C LYS A 135 -3.48 -24.70 12.46
N GLU A 136 -4.78 -24.78 12.24
CA GLU A 136 -5.75 -24.98 13.30
C GLU A 136 -5.28 -26.21 14.09
N PRO A 137 -5.08 -26.13 15.42
CA PRO A 137 -4.82 -27.33 16.21
C PRO A 137 -6.05 -28.21 16.05
N SER A 138 -5.89 -29.36 15.39
CA SER A 138 -6.93 -30.38 15.35
C SER A 138 -7.41 -30.66 16.78
N PRO A 139 -8.72 -30.76 17.03
CA PRO A 139 -9.22 -31.09 18.35
C PRO A 139 -8.61 -32.43 18.76
N SER A 140 -7.88 -32.42 19.88
CA SER A 140 -7.37 -33.65 20.47
C SER A 140 -8.54 -34.61 20.74
N PRO A 141 -8.44 -35.89 20.37
CA PRO A 141 -9.44 -36.86 20.76
C PRO A 141 -9.40 -36.97 22.29
N GLY A 142 -10.56 -36.75 22.90
CA GLY A 142 -10.74 -36.80 24.35
C GLY A 142 -10.25 -38.10 24.96
N LYS A 143 -9.77 -37.99 26.20
CA LYS A 143 -9.75 -39.08 27.16
C LYS A 143 -10.70 -38.74 28.30
#